data_AF-A0A931GPX9-F1
#
_entry.id   AF-A0A931GPX9-F1
#
_cell.length_a   1.000
_cell.length_b   1.000
_cell.length_c   1.000
_cell.angle_alpha   90.00
_cell.angle_beta   90.00
_cell.angle_gamma   90.00
#
_symmetry.space_group_name_H-M   'P 1'
#
loop_
_entity.id
_entity.type
_entity.pdbx_description
1 polymer ?
#
loop_
_entity_poly.entity_id
_entity_poly.type
_entity_poly.pdbx_seq_one_letter_code
_entity_poly.pdbx_strand_id
1 'polypeptide(L)'
;MTDIPEHVKIDLQEVRTRNLAAREIVSALSDAMPAVADLWIRINAALADSLKLISEVRRLLAALAKVRRDHANLVAAGRATLHAHHDAEPDALYYLRDELRAQGQLPPDSWGRA
;
A
#
# COMPACT_ATOMS: atom_id res chain seq x y z
N MET A 1 12.99 8.14 25.44
CA MET A 1 12.91 6.72 25.05
C MET A 1 11.53 6.49 24.49
N THR A 2 11.42 6.42 23.17
CA THR A 2 10.16 6.16 22.49
C THR A 2 9.99 4.65 22.49
N ASP A 3 9.00 4.16 23.21
CA ASP A 3 8.61 2.76 23.22
C ASP A 3 8.01 2.45 21.84
N ILE A 4 8.86 2.00 20.91
CA ILE A 4 8.41 1.55 19.59
C ILE A 4 7.93 0.13 19.83
N PRO A 5 6.61 -0.13 19.81
CA PRO A 5 6.10 -1.47 20.03
C PRO A 5 6.73 -2.42 19.02
N GLU A 6 7.17 -3.57 19.53
CA GLU A 6 7.79 -4.64 18.73
C GLU A 6 6.93 -4.91 17.49
N HIS A 7 7.56 -4.95 16.32
CA HIS A 7 6.86 -5.12 15.07
C HIS A 7 6.38 -6.57 14.94
N VAL A 8 5.19 -6.86 15.46
CA VAL A 8 4.57 -8.17 15.31
C VAL A 8 4.20 -8.35 13.83
N LYS A 9 4.78 -9.37 13.20
CA LYS A 9 4.45 -9.73 11.82
C LYS A 9 3.05 -10.34 11.80
N ILE A 10 2.04 -9.50 11.53
CA ILE A 10 0.65 -9.94 11.39
C ILE A 10 0.42 -10.43 9.96
N ASP A 11 0.02 -11.70 9.82
CA ASP A 11 -0.41 -12.24 8.54
C ASP A 11 -1.85 -11.80 8.23
N LEU A 12 -1.97 -10.82 7.33
CA LEU A 12 -3.26 -10.26 6.92
C LEU A 12 -4.13 -11.27 6.14
N GLN A 13 -3.56 -12.31 5.51
CA GLN A 13 -4.37 -13.38 4.91
C GLN A 13 -4.96 -14.25 6.00
N GLU A 14 -4.17 -14.65 6.98
CA GLU A 14 -4.65 -15.48 8.08
C GLU A 14 -5.77 -14.77 8.86
N VAL A 15 -5.59 -13.48 9.18
CA VAL A 15 -6.63 -12.68 9.85
C VAL A 15 -7.90 -12.60 9.01
N ARG A 16 -7.79 -12.43 7.69
CA ARG A 16 -8.95 -12.42 6.77
C ARG A 16 -9.70 -13.75 6.81
N THR A 17 -8.97 -14.86 6.74
CA THR A 17 -9.55 -16.23 6.78
C THR A 17 -10.28 -16.47 8.09
N ARG A 18 -9.66 -16.12 9.23
CA ARG A 18 -10.29 -16.26 10.55
C ARG A 18 -11.55 -15.38 10.69
N ASN A 19 -11.54 -14.17 10.13
CA ASN A 19 -12.70 -13.28 10.17
C ASN A 19 -13.87 -13.80 9.31
N LEU A 20 -13.59 -14.35 8.12
CA LEU A 20 -14.60 -14.98 7.27
C LEU A 20 -15.29 -16.15 8.00
N ALA A 21 -14.50 -17.05 8.59
CA ALA A 21 -15.03 -18.16 9.39
C ALA A 21 -15.88 -17.67 10.58
N ALA A 22 -15.46 -16.61 11.27
CA ALA A 22 -16.24 -16.02 12.37
C ALA A 22 -17.61 -15.48 11.88
N ARG A 23 -17.66 -14.84 10.72
CA ARG A 23 -18.91 -14.34 10.13
C ARG A 23 -19.86 -15.47 9.73
N GLU A 24 -19.33 -16.56 9.18
CA GLU A 24 -20.12 -17.75 8.85
C GLU A 24 -20.75 -18.37 10.10
N ILE A 25 -19.98 -18.52 11.18
CA ILE A 25 -20.46 -19.02 12.47
C ILE A 25 -21.55 -18.09 13.03
N VAL A 26 -21.32 -16.77 13.04
CA VAL A 26 -22.28 -15.79 13.56
C VAL A 26 -23.57 -15.79 12.73
N SER A 27 -23.48 -15.93 11.41
CA SER A 27 -24.66 -16.06 10.54
C SER A 27 -25.48 -17.29 10.92
N ALA A 28 -24.84 -18.45 11.06
CA ALA A 28 -25.52 -19.69 11.43
C ALA A 28 -26.17 -19.62 12.83
N LEU A 29 -25.52 -18.96 13.79
CA LEU A 29 -26.08 -18.75 15.14
C LEU A 29 -27.25 -17.77 15.14
N SER A 30 -27.22 -16.75 14.28
CA SER A 30 -28.33 -15.82 14.10
C SER A 30 -29.58 -16.51 13.57
N ASP A 31 -29.43 -17.43 12.61
CA ASP A 31 -30.54 -18.21 12.05
C ASP A 31 -31.12 -19.19 13.09
N ALA A 32 -30.26 -19.77 13.94
CA ALA A 32 -30.68 -20.72 14.97
C ALA A 32 -31.33 -20.06 16.21
N MET A 33 -31.05 -18.79 16.50
CA MET A 33 -31.53 -18.09 17.71
C MET A 33 -32.11 -16.70 17.40
N PRO A 34 -33.35 -16.63 16.87
CA PRO A 34 -33.96 -15.37 16.43
C PRO A 34 -34.18 -14.36 17.57
N ALA A 35 -34.37 -14.84 18.81
CA ALA A 35 -34.60 -14.01 19.99
C ALA A 35 -33.43 -13.07 20.33
N VAL A 36 -32.23 -13.30 19.76
CA VAL A 36 -31.02 -12.48 19.95
C VAL A 36 -30.45 -11.98 18.61
N ALA A 37 -31.24 -11.98 17.53
CA ALA A 37 -30.80 -11.63 16.18
C ALA A 37 -30.12 -10.24 16.08
N ASP A 38 -30.63 -9.23 16.79
CA ASP A 38 -30.06 -7.87 16.78
C ASP A 38 -28.61 -7.84 17.30
N LEU A 39 -28.27 -8.69 18.26
CA LEU A 39 -26.90 -8.81 18.77
C LEU A 39 -25.98 -9.40 17.70
N TRP A 40 -26.45 -10.43 16.99
CA TRP A 40 -25.69 -11.08 15.92
C TRP A 40 -25.48 -10.17 14.71
N ILE A 41 -26.47 -9.34 14.36
CA ILE A 41 -26.34 -8.32 13.31
C ILE A 41 -25.23 -7.33 13.64
N ARG A 42 -25.15 -6.85 14.89
CA ARG A 42 -24.09 -5.93 15.34
C ARG A 42 -22.70 -6.57 15.27
N ILE A 43 -22.59 -7.83 15.70
CA ILE A 43 -21.32 -8.57 15.62
C ILE A 43 -20.91 -8.76 14.16
N ASN A 44 -21.84 -9.14 13.28
CA ASN A 44 -21.58 -9.28 11.85
C ASN A 44 -21.14 -7.96 11.19
N ALA A 45 -21.75 -6.83 11.56
CA ALA A 45 -21.35 -5.52 11.07
C ALA A 45 -19.91 -5.17 11.50
N ALA A 46 -19.57 -5.38 12.77
CA ALA A 46 -18.20 -5.14 13.27
C ALA A 46 -17.16 -6.06 12.59
N LEU A 47 -17.51 -7.32 12.36
CA LEU A 47 -16.65 -8.25 11.62
C LEU A 47 -16.48 -7.81 10.16
N ALA A 48 -17.52 -7.27 9.52
CA ALA A 48 -17.43 -6.76 8.15
C ALA A 48 -16.50 -5.53 8.04
N ASP A 49 -16.51 -4.64 9.04
CA ASP A 49 -15.59 -3.49 9.07
C ASP A 49 -14.12 -3.92 9.22
N SER A 50 -13.86 -5.03 9.92
CA SER A 50 -12.52 -5.60 10.03
C SER A 50 -11.95 -5.98 8.65
N LEU A 51 -12.77 -6.53 7.75
CA LEU A 51 -12.33 -6.84 6.38
C LEU A 51 -12.00 -5.59 5.56
N LYS A 52 -12.79 -4.53 5.70
CA LYS A 52 -12.52 -3.24 5.06
C LYS A 52 -11.20 -2.65 5.55
N LEU A 53 -10.96 -2.70 6.87
CA LEU A 53 -9.71 -2.24 7.45
C LEU A 53 -8.52 -3.05 6.94
N ILE A 54 -8.63 -4.38 6.86
CA ILE A 54 -7.56 -5.24 6.30
C ILE A 54 -7.28 -4.86 4.84
N SER A 55 -8.31 -4.60 4.02
CA SER A 55 -8.08 -4.14 2.64
C SER A 55 -7.37 -2.80 2.57
N GLU A 56 -7.72 -1.84 3.42
CA GLU A 56 -7.06 -0.54 3.47
C GLU A 56 -5.61 -0.64 3.95
N VAL A 57 -5.34 -1.45 4.98
CA VAL A 57 -3.97 -1.71 5.42
C VAL A 57 -3.14 -2.32 4.28
N ARG A 58 -3.67 -3.29 3.52
CA ARG A 58 -2.97 -3.85 2.35
C ARG A 58 -2.71 -2.79 1.28
N ARG A 59 -3.69 -1.92 0.99
CA ARG A 59 -3.54 -0.83 0.03
C ARG A 59 -2.47 0.16 0.47
N LEU A 60 -2.47 0.55 1.74
CA LEU A 60 -1.47 1.46 2.32
C LEU A 60 -0.06 0.86 2.34
N LEU A 61 0.08 -0.43 2.65
CA LEU A 61 1.36 -1.13 2.57
C LEU A 61 1.89 -1.16 1.14
N ALA A 62 1.04 -1.42 0.15
CA ALA A 62 1.42 -1.37 -1.26
C ALA A 62 1.83 0.04 -1.70
N ALA A 63 1.09 1.07 -1.28
CA ALA A 63 1.41 2.46 -1.55
C ALA A 63 2.75 2.87 -0.91
N LEU A 64 3.00 2.49 0.35
CA LEU A 64 4.26 2.75 1.04
C LEU A 64 5.43 2.04 0.34
N ALA A 65 5.25 0.78 -0.08
CA ALA A 65 6.27 0.05 -0.82
C ALA A 65 6.55 0.67 -2.19
N LYS A 66 5.54 1.26 -2.86
CA LYS A 66 5.73 2.04 -4.08
C LYS A 66 6.55 3.31 -3.80
N VAL A 67 6.14 4.14 -2.85
CA VAL A 67 6.85 5.38 -2.49
C VAL A 67 8.30 5.12 -2.09
N ARG A 68 8.58 4.07 -1.31
CA ARG A 68 9.95 3.70 -0.94
C ARG A 68 10.80 3.31 -2.14
N ARG A 69 10.23 2.59 -3.12
CA ARG A 69 10.92 2.24 -4.38
C ARG A 69 11.16 3.47 -5.24
N ASP A 70 10.15 4.30 -5.44
CA ASP A 70 10.26 5.54 -6.22
C ASP A 70 11.33 6.47 -5.64
N HIS A 71 11.39 6.61 -4.31
CA HIS A 71 12.45 7.35 -3.63
C HIS A 71 13.85 6.73 -3.83
N ALA A 72 13.97 5.41 -3.70
CA ALA A 72 15.25 4.72 -3.91
C ALA A 72 15.77 4.91 -5.35
N ASN A 73 14.87 4.86 -6.34
CA ASN A 73 15.21 5.11 -7.73
C ASN A 73 15.67 6.56 -7.95
N LEU A 74 14.99 7.56 -7.38
CA LEU A 74 15.43 8.96 -7.45
C LEU A 74 16.81 9.17 -6.84
N VAL A 75 17.08 8.54 -5.69
CA VAL A 75 18.42 8.59 -5.08
C VAL A 75 19.46 7.95 -6.00
N ALA A 76 19.15 6.82 -6.63
CA ALA A 76 20.03 6.17 -7.59
C ALA A 76 20.29 7.04 -8.82
N ALA A 77 19.25 7.64 -9.39
CA ALA A 77 19.34 8.57 -10.52
C ALA A 77 20.18 9.80 -10.19
N GLY A 78 19.97 10.40 -9.00
CA GLY A 78 20.79 11.51 -8.50
C GLY A 78 22.26 11.12 -8.35
N ARG A 79 22.55 9.94 -7.81
CA ARG A 79 23.92 9.43 -7.72
C ARG A 79 24.55 9.19 -9.09
N ALA A 80 23.80 8.65 -10.05
CA ALA A 80 24.26 8.46 -11.42
C ALA A 80 24.58 9.80 -12.09
N THR A 81 23.70 10.79 -11.95
CA THR A 81 23.95 12.16 -12.45
C THR A 81 25.22 12.78 -11.85
N LEU A 82 25.49 12.60 -10.55
CA LEU A 82 26.71 13.12 -9.94
C LEU A 82 27.98 12.45 -10.48
N HIS A 83 27.96 11.13 -10.72
CA HIS A 83 29.08 10.41 -11.33
C HIS A 83 29.28 10.83 -12.78
N ALA A 84 28.22 10.88 -13.58
CA ALA A 84 28.26 11.32 -14.96
C ALA A 84 28.80 12.75 -15.09
N HIS A 85 28.45 13.64 -14.15
CA HIS A 85 29.00 14.99 -14.12
C HIS A 85 30.51 15.00 -13.81
N HIS A 86 30.95 14.19 -12.83
CA HIS A 86 32.36 14.05 -12.48
C HIS A 86 33.19 13.52 -13.67
N ASP A 87 32.64 12.57 -14.42
CA ASP A 87 33.29 11.95 -15.58
C ASP A 87 33.15 12.78 -16.86
N ALA A 88 32.59 14.00 -16.75
CA ALA A 88 32.35 14.94 -17.85
C ALA A 88 31.53 14.33 -19.01
N GLU A 89 30.55 13.48 -18.68
CA GLU A 89 29.62 12.97 -19.67
C GLU A 89 28.82 14.12 -20.31
N PRO A 90 28.53 14.05 -21.63
CA PRO A 90 27.85 15.14 -22.35
C PRO A 90 26.47 15.53 -21.81
N ASP A 91 25.73 14.59 -21.20
CA ASP A 91 24.38 14.81 -20.66
C ASP A 91 24.19 14.09 -19.31
N ALA A 92 24.94 14.51 -18.30
CA ALA A 92 24.82 13.96 -16.94
C ALA A 92 23.40 14.07 -16.33
N LEU A 93 22.61 15.07 -16.75
CA LEU A 93 21.23 15.27 -16.28
C LEU A 93 20.23 14.28 -16.90
N TYR A 94 20.65 13.48 -17.88
CA TYR A 94 19.81 12.46 -18.51
C TYR A 94 19.19 11.51 -17.48
N TYR A 95 20.01 10.95 -16.57
CA TYR A 95 19.54 9.98 -15.56
C TYR A 95 18.43 10.52 -14.66
N LEU A 96 18.57 11.74 -14.17
CA LEU A 96 17.57 12.38 -13.32
C LEU A 96 16.28 12.71 -14.11
N ARG A 97 16.41 13.22 -15.34
CA ARG A 97 15.24 13.51 -16.19
C ARG A 97 14.47 12.24 -16.56
N ASP A 98 15.19 11.16 -16.85
CA ASP A 98 14.58 9.87 -17.16
C ASP A 98 13.77 9.33 -15.98
N GLU A 99 14.34 9.34 -14.77
CA GLU A 99 13.61 8.89 -13.58
C GLU A 99 12.41 9.79 -13.25
N LEU A 100 12.56 11.12 -13.36
CA LEU A 100 11.44 12.05 -13.16
C LEU A 100 10.33 11.85 -14.21
N ARG A 101 10.69 11.52 -15.46
CA ARG A 101 9.72 11.15 -16.50
C ARG A 101 9.03 9.82 -16.17
N ALA A 102 9.78 8.81 -15.78
CA ALA A 102 9.26 7.50 -15.38
C ALA A 102 8.26 7.59 -14.21
N GLN A 103 8.48 8.56 -13.30
CA GLN A 103 7.59 8.85 -12.18
C GLN A 103 6.45 9.83 -12.51
N GLY A 104 6.35 10.30 -13.77
CA GLY A 104 5.31 11.23 -14.20
C GLY A 104 5.41 12.63 -13.57
N GLN A 105 6.61 13.03 -13.13
CA GLN A 105 6.87 14.34 -12.52
C GLN A 105 7.19 15.42 -13.56
N LEU A 106 7.44 15.02 -14.82
CA LEU A 106 7.66 15.94 -15.93
C LEU A 106 6.37 16.08 -16.76
N PRO A 107 6.13 17.27 -17.36
CA PRO A 107 5.04 17.45 -18.30
C PRO A 107 5.12 16.41 -19.44
N PRO A 108 3.97 15.95 -19.98
CA PRO A 108 3.97 15.12 -21.17
C PRO A 108 4.65 15.87 -22.31
N ASP A 109 5.51 15.17 -23.05
CA ASP A 109 6.23 15.72 -24.19
C ASP A 109 5.21 16.31 -25.18
N SER A 110 5.31 17.61 -25.49
CA SER A 110 4.34 18.34 -26.34
C SER A 110 4.43 18.01 -27.84
N TRP A 111 4.85 16.80 -28.19
CA TRP A 111 5.04 16.37 -29.57
C TRP A 111 3.73 15.80 -30.12
N GLY A 112 2.80 16.72 -30.40
CA GLY A 112 1.47 16.38 -30.91
C GLY A 112 0.61 17.57 -31.28
N ARG A 113 1.18 18.62 -31.89
CA ARG A 113 0.45 19.59 -32.73
C ARG A 113 1.38 20.12 -33.83
N ALA A 114 1.30 19.49 -34.99
CA ALA A 114 1.48 20.09 -36.31
C ALA A 114 0.74 19.20 -37.32
#